data_AF-A0A7X9D0Z5-F1
#
_entry.id   AF-A0A7X9D0Z5-F1
#
_cell.length_a   1.000
_cell.length_b   1.000
_cell.length_c   1.000
_cell.angle_alpha   90.00
_cell.angle_beta   90.00
_cell.angle_gamma   90.00
#
_symmetry.space_group_name_H-M   'P 1'
#
loop_
_entity.id
_entity.type
_entity.pdbx_description
1 polymer ?
#
loop_
_entity_poly.entity_id
_entity_poly.type
_entity_poly.pdbx_seq_one_letter_code
_entity_poly.pdbx_strand_id
1 'polypeptide(L)'
;MNKHKKLETITNGLNAASEIIKLQDSTTNQRNHNSITPEFVSQALQIIARYSPEKHRAPLTEGLNKTNLYSDVIKKLKLKMLDAKKKDKIHRDDIVSTLHILRQIAEPKQQTIIDKILKIRDILDS
;
A
#
# COMPACT_ATOMS: atom_id res chain seq x y z
N MET A 1 -24.51 -11.54 23.00
CA MET A 1 -23.35 -12.11 22.26
C MET A 1 -23.10 -13.52 22.77
N ASN A 2 -23.18 -14.53 21.88
CA ASN A 2 -23.08 -15.95 22.24
C ASN A 2 -21.69 -16.30 22.85
N LYS A 3 -21.64 -17.16 23.88
CA LYS A 3 -20.41 -17.60 24.57
C LYS A 3 -19.38 -18.19 23.60
N HIS A 4 -19.85 -18.92 22.58
CA HIS A 4 -18.99 -19.46 21.52
C HIS A 4 -18.31 -18.38 20.69
N LYS A 5 -19.05 -17.32 20.31
CA LYS A 5 -18.50 -16.18 19.56
C LYS A 5 -17.46 -15.38 20.34
N LYS A 6 -17.63 -15.30 21.67
CA LYS A 6 -16.61 -14.71 22.57
C LYS A 6 -15.34 -15.54 22.57
N LEU A 7 -15.46 -16.87 22.71
CA LEU A 7 -14.32 -17.78 22.72
C LEU A 7 -13.55 -17.72 21.39
N GLU A 8 -14.27 -17.77 20.27
CA GLU A 8 -13.70 -17.62 18.93
C GLU A 8 -12.92 -16.31 18.76
N THR A 9 -13.47 -15.19 19.25
CA THR A 9 -12.79 -13.89 19.18
C THR A 9 -11.48 -13.89 19.98
N ILE A 10 -11.48 -14.52 21.17
CA ILE A 10 -10.27 -14.65 22.00
C ILE A 10 -9.24 -15.54 21.30
N THR A 11 -9.65 -16.71 20.80
CA THR A 11 -8.77 -17.62 20.06
C THR A 11 -8.16 -16.94 18.84
N ASN A 12 -8.95 -16.20 18.07
CA ASN A 12 -8.46 -15.43 16.93
C ASN A 12 -7.46 -14.34 17.35
N GLY A 13 -7.70 -13.66 18.48
CA GLY A 13 -6.76 -12.69 19.04
C GLY A 13 -5.41 -13.32 19.44
N LEU A 14 -5.45 -14.49 20.09
CA LEU A 14 -4.24 -15.24 20.45
C LEU A 14 -3.46 -15.72 19.22
N ASN A 15 -4.16 -16.21 18.20
CA ASN A 15 -3.56 -16.63 16.94
C ASN A 15 -2.89 -15.44 16.22
N ALA A 16 -3.58 -14.29 16.16
CA ALA A 16 -3.02 -13.07 15.58
C ALA A 16 -1.75 -12.63 16.31
N ALA A 17 -1.77 -12.60 17.64
CA ALA A 17 -0.62 -12.24 18.45
C ALA A 17 0.57 -13.18 18.20
N SER A 18 0.32 -14.50 18.15
CA SER A 18 1.36 -15.49 17.86
C SER A 18 2.02 -15.26 16.50
N GLU A 19 1.24 -14.93 15.48
CA GLU A 19 1.79 -14.63 14.16
C GLU A 19 2.55 -13.31 14.09
N ILE A 20 2.10 -12.28 14.80
CA ILE A 20 2.83 -11.00 14.87
C ILE A 20 4.19 -11.20 15.56
N ILE A 21 4.26 -12.03 16.60
CA ILE A 21 5.53 -12.38 17.27
C ILE A 21 6.45 -13.10 16.27
N LYS A 22 5.96 -14.11 15.55
CA LYS A 22 6.75 -14.80 14.51
C LYS A 22 7.25 -13.85 13.43
N LEU A 23 6.39 -12.91 13.01
CA LEU A 23 6.77 -11.86 12.07
C LEU A 23 7.89 -11.00 12.64
N GLN A 24 7.78 -10.55 13.89
CA GLN A 24 8.79 -9.75 14.56
C GLN A 24 10.14 -10.49 14.64
N ASP A 25 10.13 -11.76 15.05
CA ASP A 25 11.33 -12.60 15.15
C ASP A 25 12.01 -12.76 13.79
N SER A 26 11.23 -12.99 12.73
CA SER A 26 11.75 -13.11 11.36
C SER A 26 12.42 -11.82 10.87
N THR A 27 11.88 -10.65 11.24
CA THR A 27 12.45 -9.34 10.87
C THR A 27 13.68 -8.97 11.70
N THR A 28 13.73 -9.40 12.96
CA THR A 28 14.85 -9.12 13.89
C THR A 28 16.10 -9.90 13.48
N ASN A 29 15.93 -11.14 13.01
CA ASN A 29 17.03 -11.95 12.47
C ASN A 29 17.68 -11.37 11.20
N GLN A 30 17.06 -10.36 10.56
CA GLN A 30 17.57 -9.75 9.33
C GLN A 30 18.14 -8.34 9.52
N ARG A 31 17.88 -7.66 10.65
CA ARG A 31 18.32 -6.28 10.88
C ARG A 31 18.71 -6.05 12.34
N ASN A 32 19.96 -5.65 12.57
CA ASN A 32 20.44 -5.10 13.85
C ASN A 32 19.74 -3.76 14.14
N HIS A 33 18.49 -3.78 14.60
CA HIS A 33 17.83 -2.78 15.45
C HIS A 33 16.32 -3.01 15.44
N ASN A 34 15.70 -2.91 16.63
CA ASN A 34 14.26 -2.82 16.92
C ASN A 34 13.52 -1.67 16.20
N SER A 35 13.72 -1.52 14.89
CA SER A 35 13.05 -0.51 14.09
C SER A 35 11.72 -1.08 13.60
N ILE A 36 10.63 -0.59 14.19
CA ILE A 36 9.29 -0.79 13.63
C ILE A 36 9.29 -0.15 12.24
N THR A 37 9.30 -0.98 11.20
CA THR A 37 9.28 -0.51 9.81
C THR A 37 7.86 -0.36 9.30
N PRO A 38 7.60 0.55 8.33
CA PRO A 38 6.31 0.62 7.65
C PRO A 38 5.87 -0.73 7.07
N GLU A 39 6.83 -1.53 6.56
CA GLU A 39 6.59 -2.88 6.06
C GLU A 39 6.13 -3.85 7.16
N PHE A 40 6.73 -3.79 8.35
CA PHE A 40 6.29 -4.57 9.51
C PHE A 40 4.87 -4.17 9.92
N VAL A 41 4.59 -2.87 10.02
CA VAL A 41 3.26 -2.36 10.40
C VAL A 41 2.19 -2.81 9.41
N SER A 42 2.45 -2.75 8.09
CA SER A 42 1.51 -3.24 7.08
C SER A 42 1.24 -4.74 7.24
N GLN A 43 2.27 -5.56 7.44
CA GLN A 43 2.12 -7.01 7.63
C GLN A 43 1.39 -7.35 8.93
N ALA A 44 1.70 -6.66 10.04
CA ALA A 44 0.99 -6.83 11.30
C ALA A 44 -0.50 -6.47 11.17
N LEU A 45 -0.83 -5.37 10.48
CA LEU A 45 -2.22 -5.00 10.22
C LEU A 45 -2.94 -6.01 9.33
N GLN A 46 -2.27 -6.63 8.35
CA GLN A 46 -2.85 -7.72 7.55
C GLN A 46 -3.19 -8.94 8.40
N ILE A 47 -2.31 -9.31 9.34
CA ILE A 47 -2.57 -10.37 10.32
C ILE A 47 -3.81 -10.01 11.16
N ILE A 48 -3.87 -8.78 11.69
CA ILE A 48 -5.02 -8.30 12.48
C ILE A 48 -6.31 -8.37 11.66
N ALA A 49 -6.31 -7.91 10.40
CA ALA A 49 -7.48 -7.93 9.54
C ALA A 49 -7.97 -9.37 9.28
N ARG A 50 -7.06 -10.33 9.08
CA ARG A 50 -7.39 -11.74 8.82
C ARG A 50 -8.11 -12.39 10.01
N TYR A 51 -7.67 -12.10 11.23
CA TYR A 51 -8.26 -12.64 12.47
C TYR A 51 -9.39 -11.77 13.05
N SER A 52 -9.64 -10.60 12.47
CA SER A 52 -10.68 -9.70 12.95
C SER A 52 -12.09 -10.29 12.77
N PRO A 53 -13.03 -9.99 13.66
CA PRO A 53 -14.45 -10.31 13.46
C PRO A 53 -14.96 -9.75 12.13
N GLU A 54 -15.92 -10.43 11.50
CA GLU A 54 -16.44 -10.09 10.17
C GLU A 54 -16.85 -8.62 10.01
N LYS A 55 -17.48 -8.04 11.04
CA LYS A 55 -17.86 -6.62 11.09
C LYS A 55 -16.68 -5.65 10.87
N HIS A 56 -15.48 -6.05 11.28
CA HIS A 56 -14.27 -5.24 11.23
C HIS A 56 -13.31 -5.69 10.12
N ARG A 57 -13.41 -6.94 9.66
CA ARG A 57 -12.56 -7.50 8.59
C ARG A 57 -12.65 -6.68 7.31
N ALA A 58 -13.86 -6.44 6.79
CA ALA A 58 -14.06 -5.71 5.53
C ALA A 58 -13.46 -4.28 5.55
N PRO A 59 -13.79 -3.40 6.51
CA PRO A 59 -13.21 -2.05 6.54
C PRO A 59 -11.70 -2.05 6.80
N LEU A 60 -11.17 -3.00 7.60
CA LEU A 60 -9.73 -3.14 7.80
C LEU A 60 -9.01 -3.56 6.51
N THR A 61 -9.54 -4.54 5.79
CA THR A 61 -8.99 -5.00 4.50
C THR A 61 -9.03 -3.89 3.46
N GLU A 62 -10.13 -3.14 3.36
CA GLU A 62 -10.24 -2.02 2.42
C GLU A 62 -9.22 -0.92 2.76
N GLY A 63 -9.12 -0.54 4.03
CA GLY A 63 -8.14 0.43 4.50
C GLY A 63 -6.71 0.00 4.19
N LEU A 64 -6.37 -1.26 4.45
CA LEU A 64 -5.05 -1.82 4.15
C LEU A 64 -4.73 -1.80 2.66
N ASN A 65 -5.69 -2.20 1.82
CA ASN A 65 -5.52 -2.18 0.37
C ASN A 65 -5.26 -0.75 -0.14
N LYS A 66 -6.01 0.24 0.37
CA LYS A 66 -5.76 1.66 0.05
C LYS A 66 -4.37 2.08 0.52
N THR A 67 -4.00 1.82 1.77
CA THR A 67 -2.67 2.19 2.29
C THR A 67 -1.53 1.57 1.48
N ASN A 68 -1.64 0.29 1.12
CA ASN A 68 -0.65 -0.39 0.29
C ASN A 68 -0.56 0.25 -1.11
N LEU A 69 -1.70 0.55 -1.73
CA LEU A 69 -1.76 1.24 -3.02
C LEU A 69 -1.08 2.61 -2.97
N TYR A 70 -1.37 3.42 -1.95
CA TYR A 70 -0.72 4.72 -1.77
C TYR A 70 0.79 4.59 -1.52
N SER A 71 1.21 3.62 -0.69
CA SER A 71 2.62 3.36 -0.42
C SER A 71 3.39 3.00 -1.69
N ASP A 72 2.81 2.13 -2.52
CA ASP A 72 3.39 1.71 -3.79
C ASP A 72 3.49 2.87 -4.78
N VAL A 73 2.45 3.71 -4.87
CA VAL A 73 2.48 4.91 -5.70
C VAL A 73 3.57 5.87 -5.23
N ILE A 74 3.68 6.14 -3.94
CA ILE A 74 4.72 7.02 -3.37
C ILE A 74 6.12 6.45 -3.65
N LYS A 75 6.33 5.14 -3.49
CA LYS A 75 7.61 4.47 -3.82
C LYS A 75 7.96 4.65 -5.30
N LYS A 76 7.01 4.42 -6.21
CA LYS A 76 7.20 4.60 -7.66
C LYS A 76 7.51 6.06 -8.01
N LEU A 77 6.81 7.02 -7.42
CA LEU A 77 7.06 8.46 -7.62
C LEU A 77 8.45 8.86 -7.13
N LYS A 78 8.87 8.37 -5.97
CA LYS A 78 10.21 8.63 -5.42
C LYS A 78 11.30 8.12 -6.35
N LEU A 79 11.15 6.92 -6.89
CA LEU A 79 12.09 6.36 -7.88
C LEU A 79 12.15 7.25 -9.14
N LYS A 80 11.00 7.66 -9.68
CA LYS A 80 10.96 8.57 -10.85
C LYS A 80 11.61 9.92 -10.58
N MET A 81 11.41 10.48 -9.40
CA MET A 81 12.05 11.74 -9.01
C MET A 81 13.56 11.60 -8.91
N LEU A 82 14.06 10.48 -8.37
CA LEU A 82 15.49 10.18 -8.32
C LEU A 82 16.08 10.02 -9.72
N ASP A 83 15.36 9.35 -10.63
CA ASP A 83 15.79 9.18 -12.03
C ASP A 83 15.84 10.53 -12.76
N ALA A 84 14.81 11.37 -12.60
CA ALA A 84 14.77 12.71 -13.18
C ALA A 84 15.92 13.59 -12.65
N LYS A 85 16.23 13.51 -11.35
CA LYS A 85 17.35 14.22 -10.75
C LYS A 85 18.70 13.78 -11.33
N LYS A 86 18.87 12.50 -11.64
CA LYS A 86 20.11 11.98 -12.28
C LYS A 86 20.29 12.44 -13.71
N LYS A 87 19.19 12.63 -14.45
CA LYS A 87 19.21 13.06 -15.86
C LYS A 87 19.39 14.57 -16.04
N ASP A 88 19.38 15.36 -14.96
CA ASP A 88 19.48 16.83 -14.92
C ASP A 88 18.38 17.57 -15.73
N LYS A 89 17.41 16.83 -16.26
CA LYS A 89 16.26 17.36 -17.01
C LYS A 89 15.07 16.41 -16.90
N ILE A 90 13.88 16.99 -16.82
CA ILE A 90 12.62 16.24 -16.90
C ILE A 90 12.23 16.12 -18.37
N HIS A 91 12.16 14.90 -18.89
CA HIS A 91 11.69 14.63 -20.25
C HIS A 91 10.18 14.41 -20.27
N ARG A 92 9.57 14.55 -21.46
CA ARG A 92 8.13 14.30 -21.66
C ARG A 92 7.70 12.91 -21.19
N ASP A 93 8.53 11.89 -21.42
CA ASP A 93 8.26 10.51 -20.96
C ASP A 93 8.26 10.36 -19.43
N ASP A 94 9.05 11.19 -18.73
CA ASP A 94 9.05 11.20 -17.26
C ASP A 94 7.71 11.76 -16.74
N ILE A 95 7.13 12.77 -17.41
CA ILE A 95 5.81 13.32 -17.10
C ILE A 95 4.71 12.28 -17.37
N VAL A 96 4.75 11.62 -18.53
CA VAL A 96 3.74 10.62 -18.91
C VAL A 96 3.74 9.43 -17.96
N SER A 97 4.93 8.91 -17.63
CA SER A 97 5.05 7.80 -16.67
C SER A 97 4.62 8.22 -15.26
N THR A 98 4.84 9.47 -14.86
CA THR A 98 4.33 10.02 -13.60
C THR A 98 2.80 10.09 -13.59
N LEU A 99 2.18 10.54 -14.67
CA LEU A 99 0.72 10.57 -14.80
C LEU A 99 0.09 9.18 -14.73
N HIS A 100 0.73 8.17 -15.34
CA HIS A 100 0.30 6.76 -15.21
C HIS A 100 0.36 6.23 -13.78
N ILE A 101 1.38 6.65 -13.02
CA ILE A 101 1.52 6.28 -11.60
C ILE A 101 0.40 6.96 -10.78
N LEU A 102 0.17 8.25 -10.98
CA LEU A 102 -0.85 9.01 -10.25
C LEU A 102 -2.28 8.56 -10.57
N ARG A 103 -2.53 8.08 -11.79
CA ARG A 103 -3.85 7.58 -12.21
C ARG A 103 -4.41 6.52 -11.26
N GLN A 104 -3.55 5.67 -10.69
CA GLN A 104 -3.95 4.56 -9.81
C GLN A 104 -4.61 5.02 -8.50
N ILE A 105 -4.29 6.23 -8.02
CA ILE A 105 -4.82 6.79 -6.77
C ILE A 105 -5.68 8.04 -7.00
N ALA A 106 -5.81 8.47 -8.25
CA ALA A 106 -6.61 9.61 -8.61
C ALA A 106 -8.10 9.28 -8.46
N GLU A 107 -8.88 10.26 -8.00
CA GLU A 107 -10.34 10.21 -8.04
C GLU A 107 -10.85 10.15 -9.49
N PRO A 108 -12.08 9.68 -9.75
CA PRO A 108 -12.57 9.44 -11.11
C PRO A 108 -12.49 10.66 -12.06
N LYS A 109 -12.74 11.86 -11.54
CA LYS A 109 -12.64 13.10 -12.33
C LYS A 109 -11.19 13.38 -12.74
N GLN A 110 -10.25 13.17 -11.84
CA GLN A 110 -8.82 13.36 -12.02
C GLN A 110 -8.24 12.28 -12.94
N GLN A 111 -8.71 11.03 -12.83
CA GLN A 111 -8.39 9.96 -13.78
C GLN A 111 -8.82 10.34 -15.20
N THR A 112 -10.02 10.89 -15.36
CA THR A 112 -10.51 11.36 -16.66
C THR A 112 -9.64 12.49 -17.23
N ILE A 113 -9.18 13.40 -16.39
CA ILE A 113 -8.25 14.48 -16.81
C ILE A 113 -6.92 13.88 -17.24
N ILE A 114 -6.36 12.96 -16.46
CA ILE A 114 -5.11 12.26 -16.80
C ILE A 114 -5.26 11.55 -18.15
N ASP A 115 -6.35 10.82 -18.37
CA ASP A 115 -6.60 10.10 -19.61
C ASP A 115 -6.71 11.04 -20.83
N LYS A 116 -7.31 12.22 -20.66
CA LYS A 116 -7.34 13.24 -21.71
C LYS A 116 -5.95 13.77 -22.04
N ILE A 117 -5.15 14.08 -21.03
CA ILE A 117 -3.77 14.56 -21.23
C ILE A 117 -2.94 13.51 -21.98
N LEU A 118 -3.06 12.24 -21.58
CA LEU A 118 -2.36 11.13 -22.24
C LEU A 118 -2.79 10.98 -23.71
N LYS A 119 -4.10 11.04 -23.99
CA LYS A 119 -4.61 10.98 -25.38
C LYS A 119 -4.16 12.16 -26.24
N ILE A 120 -4.15 13.38 -25.69
CA ILE A 120 -3.66 14.57 -26.42
C ILE A 120 -2.19 14.36 -26.79
N ARG A 121 -1.39 13.82 -25.86
CA ARG A 121 0.01 13.49 -26.12
C ARG A 121 0.16 12.45 -27.24
N ASP A 122 -0.62 11.38 -27.21
CA ASP A 122 -0.59 10.36 -28.27
C ASP A 122 -0.93 10.95 -29.65
N ILE A 123 -1.86 11.91 -29.72
CA ILE A 123 -2.22 12.61 -30.97
C ILE A 123 -1.09 13.53 -31.45
N LEU A 124 -0.43 14.25 -30.53
CA LEU A 124 0.64 15.20 -30.88
C LEU A 124 1.96 14.51 -31.29
N ASP A 125 2.18 13.29 -30.81
CA ASP A 125 3.35 12.47 -31.16
C ASP A 125 3.08 11.57 -32.41
N SER A 126 1.85 11.59 -32.97
CA SER A 126 1.46 10.91 -34.23
C SER A 126 1.63 11.82 -35.45
#